data_AF-A0A7C5DJB6-F1
#
_entry.id   AF-A0A7C5DJB6-F1
#
_cell.length_a   1.000
_cell.length_b   1.000
_cell.length_c   1.000
_cell.angle_alpha   90.00
_cell.angle_beta   90.00
_cell.angle_gamma   90.00
#
_symmetry.space_group_name_H-M   'P 1'
#
loop_
_entity.id
_entity.type
_entity.pdbx_description
1 polymer ?
#
loop_
_entity_poly.entity_id
_entity_poly.type
_entity_poly.pdbx_seq_one_letter_code
_entity_poly.pdbx_strand_id
1 'polypeptide(L)' 'MVKIKKNILKKLEKRVKESGSFRNVDEYINYILEQVVKRLEREKVKEQKHVFSKKDEEKVKERLRSLGYLD' A
#
# COMPACT_ATOMS: atom_id res chain seq x y z
N MET A 1 -7.13 20.13 9.70
CA MET A 1 -6.15 20.08 10.80
C MET A 1 -6.15 18.68 11.39
N VAL A 2 -5.04 17.93 11.29
CA VAL A 2 -4.96 16.55 11.83
C VAL A 2 -4.61 16.62 13.31
N LYS A 3 -5.40 15.96 14.18
CA LYS A 3 -5.16 15.94 15.63
C LYS A 3 -4.47 14.63 16.01
N ILE A 4 -3.26 14.74 16.56
CA ILE A 4 -2.46 13.60 17.03
C ILE A 4 -2.47 13.58 18.56
N LYS A 5 -2.65 12.41 19.17
CA LYS A 5 -2.58 12.25 20.63
C LYS A 5 -1.18 12.64 21.13
N LYS A 6 -1.10 13.44 22.21
CA LYS A 6 0.17 13.90 22.80
C LYS A 6 1.17 12.77 23.08
N ASN A 7 0.68 11.60 23.52
CA ASN A 7 1.55 10.44 23.79
C ASN A 7 2.23 9.91 22.51
N ILE A 8 1.51 9.91 21.39
CA ILE A 8 2.07 9.48 20.09
C ILE A 8 3.09 10.52 19.63
N LEU A 9 2.75 11.81 19.71
CA LEU A 9 3.65 12.89 19.32
C LEU A 9 4.99 12.84 20.08
N LYS A 10 4.95 12.64 21.41
CA LYS A 10 6.17 12.48 22.22
C LYS A 10 7.04 11.30 21.79
N LYS A 11 6.43 10.18 21.40
CA LYS A 11 7.17 9.00 20.90
C LYS A 11 7.83 9.29 19.55
N LEU A 12 7.14 10.02 18.68
CA LEU A 12 7.67 10.43 17.37
C LEU A 12 8.82 11.42 17.54
N GLU A 13 8.67 12.42 18.41
CA GLU A 13 9.72 13.38 18.79
C GLU A 13 10.99 12.68 19.29
N LYS A 14 10.83 11.69 20.18
CA LYS A 14 11.96 10.92 20.70
C LYS A 14 12.70 10.18 19.59
N ARG A 15 11.96 9.51 18.69
CA ARG A 15 12.54 8.82 17.53
C ARG A 15 13.26 9.76 16.57
N VAL A 16 12.70 10.93 16.29
CA VAL A 16 13.34 11.93 15.41
C VAL A 16 14.67 12.39 16.00
N LYS A 17 14.71 12.65 17.31
CA LYS A 17 15.95 13.00 18.03
C LYS A 17 16.98 11.87 18.02
N GLU A 18 16.54 10.62 18.15
CA GLU A 18 17.43 9.45 18.14
C GLU A 18 17.96 9.11 16.74
N SER A 19 17.17 9.30 15.68
CA SER A 19 17.61 9.00 14.31
C SER A 19 18.49 10.09 13.70
N GLY A 20 18.32 11.35 14.13
CA GLY A 20 19.04 12.51 13.60
C GLY A 20 18.82 12.80 12.11
N SER A 21 17.93 12.06 11.45
CA SER A 21 17.75 12.08 9.99
C SER A 21 16.71 13.09 9.50
N PHE A 22 15.92 13.66 10.42
CA PHE A 22 14.83 14.58 10.10
C PHE A 22 15.01 15.90 10.85
N ARG A 23 14.69 17.02 10.20
CA ARG A 23 14.89 18.36 10.78
C ARG A 23 13.80 18.73 11.79
N ASN A 24 12.61 18.17 11.61
CA ASN A 24 11.46 18.42 12.47
C ASN A 24 10.50 17.21 12.48
N VAL A 25 9.57 17.22 13.45
CA VAL A 25 8.62 16.14 13.68
C VAL A 25 7.56 16.09 12.59
N ASP A 26 7.19 17.23 12.03
CA ASP A 26 6.20 17.34 10.96
C ASP A 26 6.67 16.64 9.68
N GLU A 27 7.95 16.78 9.32
CA GLU A 27 8.58 16.09 8.19
C GLU A 27 8.54 14.58 8.39
N TYR A 28 8.84 14.10 9.60
CA TYR A 28 8.77 12.68 9.92
C TYR A 28 7.34 12.13 9.86
N ILE A 29 6.36 12.90 10.36
CA ILE A 29 4.94 12.54 10.29
C ILE A 29 4.50 12.44 8.83
N ASN A 30 4.79 13.46 8.02
CA ASN A 30 4.43 13.47 6.61
C ASN A 30 5.08 12.31 5.86
N TYR A 31 6.37 12.04 6.10
CA TYR A 31 7.06 10.92 5.50
C TYR A 31 6.39 9.57 5.84
N ILE A 32 6.07 9.32 7.10
CA ILE A 32 5.38 8.08 7.51
C ILE A 32 4.02 7.98 6.83
N LEU A 33 3.23 9.05 6.85
CA LEU A 33 1.89 9.06 6.25
C LEU A 33 1.96 8.79 4.75
N GLU A 34 2.91 9.41 4.03
CA GLU A 34 3.15 9.12 2.61
C GLU A 34 3.50 7.66 2.36
N GLN A 35 4.39 7.07 3.17
CA GLN A 35 4.78 5.67 3.02
C GLN A 35 3.58 4.73 3.23
N VAL A 36 2.74 5.03 4.22
CA VAL A 36 1.51 4.28 4.49
C VAL A 36 0.53 4.41 3.32
N VAL A 37 0.30 5.63 2.82
CA VAL A 37 -0.59 5.87 1.66
C VAL A 37 -0.07 5.12 0.43
N LYS A 38 1.20 5.29 0.07
CA LYS A 38 1.83 4.59 -1.06
C LYS A 38 1.74 3.07 -0.93
N ARG A 39 1.85 2.53 0.29
CA ARG A 39 1.67 1.09 0.53
C ARG A 39 0.23 0.65 0.26
N LEU A 40 -0.76 1.36 0.82
CA LEU A 40 -2.17 1.04 0.63
C LEU A 40 -2.59 1.15 -0.85
N GLU A 41 -2.10 2.16 -1.57
CA GLU A 41 -2.34 2.30 -3.00
C GLU A 41 -1.74 1.15 -3.80
N ARG A 42 -0.48 0.77 -3.50
CA ARG A 42 0.16 -0.40 -4.15
C ARG A 42 -0.59 -1.70 -3.87
N GLU A 43 -1.07 -1.91 -2.66
CA GLU A 43 -1.88 -3.08 -2.31
C GLU A 43 -3.19 -3.10 -3.11
N LYS A 44 -3.90 -1.97 -3.21
CA LYS A 44 -5.10 -1.84 -4.06
C LYS A 44 -4.83 -2.12 -5.53
N VAL A 45 -3.73 -1.61 -6.08
CA VAL A 45 -3.34 -1.86 -7.48
C VAL A 45 -3.01 -3.33 -7.71
N LYS A 46 -2.33 -3.98 -6.75
CA LYS A 46 -2.05 -5.43 -6.83
C LYS A 46 -3.31 -6.26 -6.79
N GLU A 47 -4.26 -5.91 -5.91
CA GLU A 47 -5.55 -6.59 -5.81
C GLU A 47 -6.36 -6.47 -7.11
N GLN A 48 -6.44 -5.25 -7.67
CA GLN A 48 -7.09 -5.02 -8.97
C GLN A 48 -6.43 -5.80 -10.12
N LYS A 49 -5.09 -5.81 -10.19
CA LYS A 49 -4.35 -6.60 -11.19
C LYS A 49 -4.61 -8.10 -11.04
N HIS A 50 -4.69 -8.61 -9.82
CA HIS A 50 -4.99 -10.03 -9.56
C HIS A 50 -6.40 -10.40 -10.01
N VAL A 51 -7.38 -9.55 -9.73
CA VAL A 51 -8.77 -9.72 -10.20
C VAL A 51 -8.85 -9.70 -11.73
N PHE A 52 -8.14 -8.75 -12.38
CA PHE A 52 -8.08 -8.68 -13.84
C PHE A 52 -7.45 -9.95 -14.44
N SER A 53 -6.30 -10.39 -13.90
CA SER A 53 -5.61 -11.60 -14.36
C SER A 53 -6.47 -12.86 -14.25
N LYS A 54 -7.19 -13.04 -13.12
CA LYS A 54 -8.10 -14.19 -12.95
C LYS A 54 -9.20 -14.21 -14.00
N LYS A 55 -9.80 -13.05 -14.28
CA LYS A 55 -10.88 -12.92 -15.28
C LYS A 55 -10.37 -13.21 -16.70
N ASP A 56 -9.14 -12.80 -17.01
CA ASP A 56 -8.53 -13.09 -18.30
C ASP A 56 -8.14 -14.56 -18.43
N GLU A 57 -7.62 -15.19 -17.37
CA GLU A 57 -7.38 -16.64 -17.33
C GLU A 57 -8.66 -17.45 -17.54
N GLU A 58 -9.79 -17.05 -16.94
CA GLU A 58 -11.08 -17.72 -17.15
C GLU A 58 -11.53 -17.62 -18.61
N LYS A 59 -11.43 -16.45 -19.25
CA LYS A 59 -11.75 -16.28 -20.67
C LYS A 59 -10.87 -17.13 -21.57
N VAL A 60 -9.58 -17.26 -21.25
CA VAL A 60 -8.66 -18.13 -22.00
C VAL A 60 -9.05 -19.59 -21.81
N LYS A 61 -9.38 -20.01 -20.59
CA LYS A 61 -9.84 -21.38 -20.29
C LYS A 61 -11.15 -21.72 -21.02
N GLU A 62 -12.13 -20.81 -21.06
CA GLU A 62 -13.38 -21.02 -21.82
C GLU A 62 -13.14 -21.20 -23.32
N ARG A 63 -12.24 -20.42 -23.90
CA ARG A 63 -11.87 -20.56 -25.32
C ARG A 63 -11.17 -21.90 -25.59
N LEU A 64 -10.25 -22.31 -24.72
CA LEU A 64 -9.55 -23.59 -24.85
C LEU A 64 -10.50 -24.78 -24.72
N ARG A 65 -11.47 -24.74 -23.79
CA ARG A 65 -12.56 -25.73 -23.68
C ARG A 65 -13.42 -25.77 -24.94
N SER A 66 -13.81 -24.61 -25.47
CA SER A 66 -14.61 -24.51 -26.70
C SER A 66 -13.89 -25.08 -27.93
N LEU A 67 -12.56 -25.04 -27.92
CA LEU A 67 -11.71 -25.59 -28.97
C LEU A 67 -11.30 -27.06 -28.72
N GLY A 68 -11.78 -27.68 -27.63
CA GLY A 68 -11.50 -29.09 -27.29
C GLY A 68 -10.09 -29.34 -26.76
N TYR A 69 -9.36 -28.31 -26.33
CA TYR A 69 -8.02 -28.43 -25.74
C TYR A 69 -8.03 -28.64 -24.22
N LEU A 70 -9.20 -28.51 -23.58
CA LEU A 70 -9.42 -28.74 -22.15
C LEU A 70 -10.74 -29.49 -21.98
N ASP A 71 -10.71 -30.65 -21.33
CA ASP A 71 -11.89 -31.36 -20.80
C ASP A 71 -12.33 -30.74 -19.45
#